data_AF-F7Y103-F1
#
_entry.id   AF-F7Y103-F1
#
_cell.length_a   1.000
_cell.length_b   1.000
_cell.length_c   1.000
_cell.angle_alpha   90.00
_cell.angle_beta   90.00
_cell.angle_gamma   90.00
#
_symmetry.space_group_name_H-M   'P 1'
#
loop_
_entity.id
_entity.type
_entity.pdbx_description
1 polymer ?
#
loop_
_entity_poly.entity_id
_entity_poly.type
_entity_poly.pdbx_seq_one_letter_code
_entity_poly.pdbx_strand_id
1 'polypeptide(L)' 'MPKPALHVDPSLLQDCAEVVDVPHRFIPYGEMADLWAIDRLNSGDCRRGKRAAIKTIKALVK' A
#
# COMPACT_ATOMS: atom_id res chain seq x y z
N MET A 1 -9.58 -27.99 -22.49
CA MET A 1 -8.64 -26.85 -22.54
C MET A 1 -8.33 -26.45 -21.11
N PRO A 2 -7.05 -26.30 -20.71
CA PRO A 2 -6.74 -25.80 -19.38
C PRO A 2 -7.29 -24.38 -19.23
N LYS A 3 -7.96 -24.11 -18.11
CA LYS A 3 -8.48 -22.78 -17.77
C LYS A 3 -7.29 -21.81 -17.75
N PRO A 4 -7.33 -20.65 -18.43
CA PRO A 4 -6.22 -19.73 -18.40
C PRO A 4 -5.93 -19.35 -16.94
N ALA A 5 -4.73 -19.64 -16.48
CA ALA A 5 -4.30 -19.24 -15.16
C ALA A 5 -4.30 -17.71 -15.13
N LEU A 6 -5.11 -17.13 -14.25
CA LEU A 6 -5.09 -15.69 -13.99
C LEU A 6 -3.68 -15.33 -13.52
N HIS A 7 -2.91 -14.69 -14.39
CA HIS A 7 -1.62 -14.14 -14.02
C HIS A 7 -1.87 -12.93 -13.13
N VAL A 8 -1.48 -13.04 -11.86
CA VAL A 8 -1.50 -11.95 -10.90
C VAL A 8 -0.07 -11.47 -10.76
N ASP A 9 0.17 -10.19 -11.07
CA ASP A 9 1.48 -9.58 -10.86
C ASP A 9 1.82 -9.59 -9.35
N PRO A 10 2.98 -10.16 -8.93
CA PRO A 10 3.37 -10.23 -7.52
C PRO A 10 3.47 -8.86 -6.84
N SER A 11 3.71 -7.78 -7.58
CA SER A 11 3.73 -6.41 -7.06
C SER A 11 2.38 -5.99 -6.46
N LEU A 12 1.26 -6.56 -6.94
CA LEU A 12 -0.07 -6.34 -6.36
C LEU A 12 -0.25 -7.00 -4.98
N LEU A 13 0.64 -7.91 -4.62
CA LEU A 13 0.66 -8.58 -3.32
C LEU A 13 1.70 -7.98 -2.35
N GLN A 14 2.60 -7.14 -2.83
CA GLN A 14 3.61 -6.47 -1.99
C GLN A 14 2.95 -5.65 -0.88
N ASP A 15 3.61 -5.58 0.27
CA ASP A 15 3.11 -4.83 1.41
C ASP A 15 3.23 -3.33 1.19
N CYS A 16 2.22 -2.61 1.68
CA CYS A 16 2.25 -1.15 1.63
C CYS A 16 3.39 -0.66 2.50
N ALA A 17 4.10 0.37 2.02
CA ALA A 17 5.12 1.05 2.79
C ALA A 17 4.59 1.42 4.19
N GLU A 18 5.35 1.03 5.21
CA GLU A 18 5.11 1.40 6.59
C GLU A 18 5.83 2.70 6.89
N VAL A 19 5.25 3.51 7.79
CA VAL A 19 5.90 4.73 8.26
C VAL A 19 7.10 4.30 9.10
N VAL A 20 8.30 4.58 8.59
CA VAL A 20 9.55 4.28 9.30
C VAL A 20 10.01 5.53 10.01
N ASP A 21 10.15 5.45 11.33
CA ASP A 21 10.77 6.52 12.09
C ASP A 21 12.26 6.60 11.70
N VAL A 22 12.70 7.76 11.23
CA VAL A 22 14.11 7.97 10.82
C VAL A 22 14.81 8.68 11.96
N PRO A 23 15.57 7.96 12.81
CA PRO A 23 16.26 8.59 13.92
C PRO A 23 17.31 9.59 13.37
N HIS A 24 17.41 10.75 14.02
CA HIS A 24 18.40 11.82 13.81
C HIS A 24 18.07 12.95 12.82
N ARG A 25 16.86 13.06 12.27
CA ARG A 25 16.48 14.28 11.54
C ARG A 25 15.80 15.27 12.48
N PHE A 26 16.42 16.42 12.71
CA PHE A 26 15.72 17.55 13.31
C PHE A 26 14.72 18.09 12.28
N ILE A 27 13.43 17.85 12.52
CA ILE A 27 12.34 18.34 11.68
C ILE A 27 11.54 19.33 12.52
N PRO A 28 11.42 20.60 12.10
CA PRO A 28 10.52 21.55 12.75
C PRO A 28 9.09 21.00 12.83
N TYR A 29 8.37 21.30 13.92
CA TYR A 29 7.06 20.71 14.19
C TYR A 29 6.05 20.87 13.03
N GLY A 30 6.08 22.00 12.31
CA GLY A 30 5.24 22.22 11.14
C GLY A 30 5.54 21.26 9.99
N GLU A 31 6.82 21.11 9.63
CA GLU A 31 7.26 20.17 8.58
C GLU A 31 6.97 18.72 8.98
N MET A 32 7.07 18.38 10.28
CA MET A 32 6.74 17.06 10.79
C MET A 32 5.25 16.73 10.61
N ALA A 33 4.37 17.70 10.90
CA ALA A 33 2.93 17.52 10.74
C ALA A 33 2.54 17.28 9.27
N ASP A 34 3.14 18.02 8.34
CA ASP A 34 2.91 17.88 6.91
C ASP A 34 3.39 16.52 6.39
N LEU A 35 4.61 16.12 6.76
CA LEU A 35 5.16 14.81 6.39
C LEU A 35 4.30 13.66 6.91
N TRP A 36 3.84 13.72 8.16
CA TRP A 36 2.94 12.71 8.72
C TRP A 36 1.57 12.69 8.05
N ALA A 37 1.05 13.84 7.64
CA ALA A 37 -0.21 13.90 6.90
C ALA A 37 -0.07 13.21 5.53
N ILE A 38 1.01 13.48 4.81
CA ILE A 38 1.34 12.86 3.52
C ILE A 38 1.51 11.34 3.68
N ASP A 39 2.28 10.91 4.67
CA ASP A 39 2.50 9.48 4.94
C ASP A 39 1.20 8.75 5.26
N ARG A 40 0.34 9.33 6.11
CA ARG A 40 -0.98 8.74 6.41
C ARG A 40 -1.87 8.64 5.19
N LEU A 41 -1.86 9.64 4.32
CA LEU A 41 -2.58 9.64 3.04
C LEU A 41 -2.08 8.50 2.14
N ASN A 42 -0.77 8.45 1.91
CA ASN A 42 -0.14 7.46 1.03
C ASN A 42 -0.31 6.02 1.54
N SER A 43 -0.04 5.78 2.82
CA SER A 43 -0.24 4.45 3.42
C SER A 43 -1.72 4.06 3.46
N GLY A 44 -2.62 5.02 3.72
CA GLY A 44 -4.06 4.80 3.72
C GLY A 44 -4.60 4.40 2.35
N ASP A 45 -4.20 5.12 1.31
CA ASP A 45 -4.62 4.85 -0.08
C ASP A 45 -4.05 3.54 -0.61
N CYS A 46 -2.78 3.23 -0.32
CA CYS A 46 -2.22 1.92 -0.64
C CYS A 46 -3.02 0.79 0.01
N ARG A 47 -3.32 0.88 1.32
CA ARG A 47 -4.07 -0.15 2.04
C ARG A 47 -5.50 -0.31 1.49
N ARG A 48 -6.16 0.80 1.15
CA ARG A 48 -7.51 0.79 0.53
C ARG A 48 -7.48 0.13 -0.85
N GLY A 49 -6.55 0.54 -1.71
CA GLY A 49 -6.34 -0.03 -3.04
C GLY A 49 -6.02 -1.52 -2.99
N LYS A 50 -5.08 -1.93 -2.12
CA LYS A 50 -4.72 -3.34 -1.92
C LYS A 50 -5.91 -4.18 -1.46
N ARG A 51 -6.74 -3.68 -0.53
CA ARG A 51 -7.95 -4.39 -0.08
C ARG A 51 -8.95 -4.60 -1.23
N ALA A 52 -9.10 -3.61 -2.10
CA ALA A 52 -9.96 -3.74 -3.28
C ALA A 52 -9.37 -4.74 -4.29
N ALA A 53 -8.08 -4.66 -4.60
CA ALA A 53 -7.39 -5.58 -5.51
C ALA A 53 -7.46 -7.04 -5.03
N ILE A 54 -7.20 -7.30 -3.74
CA ILE A 54 -7.32 -8.64 -3.15
C ILE A 54 -8.76 -9.16 -3.25
N LYS A 55 -9.77 -8.32 -3.00
CA LYS A 55 -11.18 -8.70 -3.18
C LYS A 55 -11.47 -9.10 -4.63
N THR A 56 -11.01 -8.31 -5.59
CA THR A 56 -11.19 -8.58 -7.02
C THR A 56 -10.48 -9.87 -7.44
N ILE A 57 -9.22 -10.06 -7.05
CA ILE A 57 -8.47 -11.29 -7.33
C ILE A 57 -9.20 -12.52 -6.74
N LYS A 58 -9.64 -12.45 -5.47
CA LYS A 58 -10.42 -13.54 -4.86
C LYS A 58 -11.73 -13.82 -5.57
N ALA A 59 -12.38 -12.80 -6.15
CA ALA A 59 -13.60 -12.96 -6.93
C ALA A 59 -13.33 -13.59 -8.30
N LEU A 60 -12.20 -13.30 -8.93
CA LEU A 60 -11.82 -13.82 -10.24
C LEU A 60 -11.23 -15.23 -10.20
N VAL A 61 -10.57 -15.60 -9.09
CA VAL A 61 -9.90 -16.91 -8.92
C VAL A 61 -10.85 -18.01 -8.40
N LYS A 62 -11.99 -17.65 -7.80
CA LYS A 62 -13.06 -18.61 -7.47
C LYS A 62 -13.84 -19.03 -8.72
#